data_AF-C4YW10-F1
#
_entry.id   AF-C4YW10-F1
#
_cell.length_a   1.000
_cell.length_b   1.000
_cell.length_c   1.000
_cell.angle_alpha   90.00
_cell.angle_beta   90.00
_cell.angle_gamma   90.00
#
_symmetry.space_group_name_H-M   'P 1'
#
loop_
_entity.id
_entity.type
_entity.pdbx_description
1 polymer ?
#
loop_
_entity_poly.entity_id
_entity_poly.type
_entity_poly.pdbx_seq_one_letter_code
_entity_poly.pdbx_strand_id
1 'polypeptide(L)'
;MNKKLILFFSIMLILSHRTVLAQTRVELPQKLKSFIKKFELQKDELQGGAIAILYKGEVIYKTTFGNQKGNSGVITDKTLFPLASVSKAVSATAIALMVDQGSLDFDEKFKLPYLKNAISLNNILSHTTGYQFSGNIEIEQGMSHSKLLTLLKKQQASCKPG
;
A
#
# COMPACT_ATOMS: atom_id res chain seq x y z
N MET A 1 -3.24 -62.93 -11.08
CA MET A 1 -2.27 -61.82 -10.96
C MET A 1 -1.18 -62.23 -9.96
N ASN A 2 0.10 -62.17 -10.34
CA ASN A 2 1.21 -62.67 -9.52
C ASN A 2 1.32 -61.85 -8.21
N LYS A 3 1.39 -62.51 -7.05
CA LYS A 3 1.49 -61.84 -5.73
C LYS A 3 2.68 -60.87 -5.66
N LYS A 4 3.78 -61.18 -6.36
CA LYS A 4 4.95 -60.28 -6.49
C LYS A 4 4.63 -58.99 -7.26
N LEU A 5 3.75 -59.08 -8.26
CA LEU A 5 3.33 -57.92 -9.07
C LEU A 5 2.40 -57.01 -8.26
N ILE A 6 1.48 -57.59 -7.48
CA ILE A 6 0.61 -56.83 -6.57
C ILE A 6 1.45 -56.09 -5.53
N LEU A 7 2.41 -56.79 -4.91
CA LEU A 7 3.31 -56.18 -3.91
C LEU A 7 4.14 -55.03 -4.51
N PHE A 8 4.63 -55.19 -5.74
CA PHE A 8 5.38 -54.15 -6.44
C PHE A 8 4.54 -52.89 -6.70
N PHE A 9 3.30 -53.04 -7.18
CA PHE A 9 2.39 -51.92 -7.39
C PHE A 9 1.95 -51.25 -6.08
N SER A 10 1.73 -52.01 -5.00
CA SER A 10 1.43 -51.45 -3.68
C SER A 10 2.59 -50.64 -3.11
N ILE A 11 3.84 -51.08 -3.29
CA ILE A 11 5.03 -50.35 -2.86
C ILE A 11 5.20 -49.05 -3.68
N MET A 12 5.02 -49.10 -5.00
CA MET A 12 5.07 -47.91 -5.87
C MET A 12 4.01 -46.86 -5.49
N LEU A 13 2.79 -47.29 -5.15
CA LEU A 13 1.72 -46.40 -4.72
C LEU A 13 2.09 -45.67 -3.41
N ILE A 14 2.69 -46.38 -2.44
CA ILE A 14 3.13 -45.82 -1.15
C ILE A 14 4.30 -44.85 -1.33
N LEU A 15 5.23 -45.11 -2.27
CA LEU A 15 6.35 -44.19 -2.54
C LEU A 15 5.90 -42.91 -3.27
N SER A 16 4.84 -42.97 -4.08
CA SER A 16 4.34 -41.81 -4.84
C SER A 16 3.67 -40.72 -3.98
N HIS A 17 3.29 -41.02 -2.72
CA HIS A 17 2.65 -40.06 -1.82
C HIS A 17 3.62 -39.19 -1.00
N ARG A 18 4.94 -39.38 -1.12
CA ARG A 18 5.94 -38.66 -0.28
C ARG A 18 6.46 -37.35 -0.89
N THR A 19 6.12 -36.99 -2.13
CA THR A 19 6.72 -35.84 -2.82
C THR A 19 5.94 -34.52 -2.76
N VAL A 20 4.77 -34.47 -2.11
CA VAL A 20 3.85 -33.32 -2.23
C VAL A 20 3.88 -32.32 -1.05
N LEU A 21 4.65 -32.56 0.03
CA LEU A 21 4.67 -31.67 1.20
C LEU A 21 5.89 -30.75 1.34
N ALA A 22 6.78 -30.70 0.36
CA ALA A 22 7.85 -29.70 0.33
C ALA A 22 7.35 -28.39 -0.29
N GLN A 23 6.32 -27.77 0.29
CA GLN A 23 6.13 -26.34 0.06
C GLN A 23 7.36 -25.65 0.66
N THR A 24 8.24 -25.14 -0.20
CA THR A 24 9.32 -24.23 0.19
C THR A 24 8.71 -23.07 0.96
N ARG A 25 8.67 -23.14 2.29
CA ARG A 25 8.52 -21.94 3.11
C ARG A 25 9.66 -21.03 2.69
N VAL A 26 9.34 -19.83 2.22
CA VAL A 26 10.34 -18.80 1.95
C VAL A 26 11.17 -18.66 3.22
N GLU A 27 12.43 -19.07 3.17
CA GLU A 27 13.33 -18.90 4.29
C GLU A 27 13.55 -17.40 4.48
N LEU A 28 13.02 -16.85 5.57
CA LEU A 28 13.13 -15.42 5.81
C LEU A 28 14.58 -15.04 6.09
N PRO A 29 15.13 -14.01 5.42
CA PRO A 29 16.46 -13.52 5.72
C PRO A 29 16.61 -13.19 7.21
N GLN A 30 17.75 -13.52 7.80
CA GLN A 30 17.98 -13.28 9.24
C GLN A 30 17.76 -11.81 9.62
N LYS A 31 18.15 -10.87 8.74
CA LYS A 31 17.90 -9.44 8.91
C LYS A 31 16.40 -9.12 9.07
N LEU A 32 15.55 -9.81 8.32
CA LEU A 32 14.11 -9.63 8.38
C LEU A 32 13.51 -10.23 9.66
N LYS A 33 13.98 -11.41 10.08
CA LYS A 33 13.62 -12.00 11.38
C LYS A 33 13.96 -11.05 12.54
N SER A 34 15.16 -10.47 12.51
CA SER A 34 15.60 -9.49 13.52
C SER A 34 14.77 -8.20 13.49
N PHE A 35 14.42 -7.70 12.30
CA PHE A 35 13.54 -6.54 12.15
C PHE A 35 12.15 -6.81 12.76
N ILE A 36 11.53 -7.95 12.43
CA ILE A 36 10.24 -8.37 12.99
C ILE A 36 10.32 -8.43 14.51
N LYS A 37 11.35 -9.09 15.06
CA LYS A 37 11.55 -9.20 16.52
C LYS A 37 11.70 -7.83 17.19
N LYS A 38 12.48 -6.91 16.59
CA LYS A 38 12.64 -5.56 17.13
C LYS A 38 11.30 -4.82 17.18
N PHE A 39 10.50 -4.93 16.13
CA PHE A 39 9.20 -4.28 16.08
C PHE A 39 8.24 -4.85 17.13
N GLU A 40 8.16 -6.18 17.27
CA GLU A 40 7.34 -6.85 18.28
C GLU A 40 7.57 -6.30 19.70
N LEU A 41 8.83 -6.05 20.06
CA LEU A 41 9.20 -5.51 21.37
C LEU A 41 8.73 -4.07 21.61
N GLN A 42 8.36 -3.32 20.57
CA GLN A 42 7.94 -1.92 20.67
C GLN A 42 6.41 -1.75 20.63
N LYS A 43 5.65 -2.85 20.45
CA LYS A 43 4.20 -2.77 20.29
C LYS A 43 3.47 -2.28 21.54
N ASP A 44 3.97 -2.66 22.71
CA ASP A 44 3.35 -2.33 24.00
C ASP A 44 3.44 -0.83 24.33
N GLU A 45 4.33 -0.09 23.66
CA GLU A 45 4.46 1.36 23.77
C GLU A 45 3.43 2.13 22.91
N LEU A 46 2.72 1.43 22.02
CA LEU A 46 1.80 2.01 21.06
C LEU A 46 0.33 1.68 21.43
N GLN A 47 -0.58 2.57 21.08
CA GLN A 47 -2.03 2.36 21.27
C GLN A 47 -2.53 1.08 20.57
N GLY A 48 -2.01 0.80 19.38
CA GLY A 48 -2.32 -0.39 18.59
C GLY A 48 -1.99 -0.21 17.11
N GLY A 49 -2.00 -1.30 16.36
CA GLY A 49 -1.73 -1.27 14.93
C GLY A 49 -1.88 -2.62 14.24
N ALA A 50 -1.75 -2.59 12.91
CA ALA A 50 -1.74 -3.76 12.04
C ALA A 50 -0.55 -3.67 11.09
N ILE A 51 0.17 -4.78 10.90
CA ILE A 51 1.37 -4.84 10.06
C ILE A 51 1.31 -6.07 9.19
N ALA A 52 1.64 -5.87 7.92
CA ALA A 52 1.95 -6.93 6.98
C ALA A 52 3.32 -6.65 6.34
N ILE A 53 4.13 -7.69 6.19
CA ILE A 53 5.37 -7.64 5.41
C ILE A 53 5.16 -8.53 4.21
N LEU A 54 5.36 -7.95 3.03
CA LEU A 54 5.26 -8.64 1.75
C LEU A 54 6.66 -8.86 1.18
N TYR A 55 6.90 -10.05 0.63
CA TYR A 55 8.13 -10.37 -0.07
C TYR A 55 7.80 -11.22 -1.30
N LYS A 56 8.26 -10.79 -2.47
CA LYS A 56 7.97 -11.43 -3.76
C LYS A 56 6.47 -11.67 -4.01
N GLY A 57 5.64 -10.69 -3.66
CA GLY A 57 4.18 -10.76 -3.85
C GLY A 57 3.42 -11.55 -2.78
N GLU A 58 4.11 -12.19 -1.83
CA GLU A 58 3.48 -12.97 -0.77
C GLU A 58 3.55 -12.25 0.58
N VAL A 59 2.48 -12.34 1.37
CA VAL A 59 2.48 -11.90 2.77
C VAL A 59 3.22 -12.95 3.60
N ILE A 60 4.42 -12.60 4.06
CA ILE A 60 5.30 -13.50 4.81
C ILE A 60 5.21 -13.30 6.33
N TYR A 61 4.57 -12.21 6.75
CA TYR A 61 4.31 -11.91 8.16
C TYR A 61 3.12 -10.96 8.27
N LYS A 62 2.20 -11.26 9.20
CA LYS A 62 1.02 -10.44 9.54
C LYS A 62 0.85 -10.44 11.05
N THR A 63 0.55 -9.28 11.64
CA THR A 63 0.20 -9.16 13.06
C THR A 63 -0.73 -7.98 13.29
N THR A 64 -1.58 -8.09 14.31
CA THR A 64 -2.37 -6.98 14.86
C THR A 64 -2.15 -6.92 16.37
N PHE A 65 -2.25 -5.73 16.95
CA PHE A 65 -2.03 -5.53 18.38
C PHE A 65 -2.75 -4.28 18.89
N GLY A 66 -2.99 -4.24 20.19
CA GLY A 66 -3.61 -3.10 20.86
C GLY A 66 -5.08 -2.86 20.47
N ASN A 67 -5.53 -1.64 20.76
CA ASN A 67 -6.91 -1.22 20.65
C ASN A 67 -7.01 0.07 19.84
N GLN A 68 -8.18 0.35 19.27
CA GLN A 68 -8.42 1.55 18.46
C GLN A 68 -8.41 2.82 19.31
N LYS A 69 -8.90 2.75 20.56
CA LYS A 69 -8.95 3.90 21.48
C LYS A 69 -8.89 3.45 22.93
N GLY A 70 -7.84 3.84 23.66
CA GLY A 70 -7.64 3.43 25.04
C GLY A 70 -7.69 1.91 25.17
N ASN A 71 -8.62 1.39 25.97
CA ASN A 71 -8.84 -0.05 26.13
C ASN A 71 -10.00 -0.60 25.28
N SER A 72 -10.53 0.19 24.33
CA SER A 72 -11.74 -0.14 23.56
C SER A 72 -11.43 -0.40 22.08
N GLY A 73 -12.13 -1.38 21.53
CA GLY A 73 -12.09 -1.75 20.12
C GLY A 73 -10.78 -2.44 19.74
N VAL A 74 -10.66 -3.73 20.03
CA VAL A 74 -9.50 -4.54 19.62
C VAL A 74 -9.24 -4.39 18.12
N ILE A 75 -7.98 -4.18 17.75
CA ILE A 75 -7.58 -4.10 16.35
C ILE A 75 -7.52 -5.49 15.74
N THR A 76 -8.19 -5.66 14.61
CA THR A 76 -8.25 -6.90 13.83
C THR A 76 -7.73 -6.66 12.41
N ASP A 77 -7.59 -7.72 11.62
CA ASP A 77 -7.23 -7.60 10.20
C ASP A 77 -8.35 -7.01 9.33
N LYS A 78 -9.51 -6.70 9.91
CA LYS A 78 -10.62 -5.98 9.28
C LYS A 78 -10.73 -4.53 9.74
N THR A 79 -9.90 -4.09 10.69
CA THR A 79 -9.94 -2.71 11.18
C THR A 79 -9.46 -1.75 10.09
N LEU A 80 -10.25 -0.73 9.80
CA LEU A 80 -9.90 0.34 8.85
C LEU A 80 -9.14 1.45 9.56
N PHE A 81 -8.14 2.02 8.87
CA PHE A 81 -7.33 3.13 9.35
C PHE A 81 -7.42 4.31 8.37
N PRO A 82 -7.43 5.56 8.85
CA PRO A 82 -7.29 6.73 7.98
C PRO A 82 -5.97 6.67 7.22
N LEU A 83 -6.01 6.68 5.89
CA LEU A 83 -4.82 6.55 5.05
C LEU A 83 -3.94 7.81 5.04
N ALA A 84 -4.51 8.99 5.28
CA ALA A 84 -3.81 10.27 5.18
C ALA A 84 -2.96 10.36 3.88
N SER A 85 -1.67 10.71 3.99
CA SER A 85 -0.78 10.83 2.82
C SER A 85 -0.47 9.50 2.12
N VAL A 86 -0.78 8.33 2.71
CA VAL A 86 -0.67 7.04 2.02
C VAL A 86 -1.60 7.00 0.79
N SER A 87 -2.73 7.71 0.83
CA SER A 87 -3.64 7.86 -0.30
C SER A 87 -2.97 8.41 -1.57
N LYS A 88 -1.89 9.19 -1.45
CA LYS A 88 -1.17 9.76 -2.61
C LYS A 88 -0.56 8.67 -3.49
N ALA A 89 0.04 7.64 -2.89
CA ALA A 89 0.62 6.53 -3.64
C ALA A 89 -0.45 5.72 -4.38
N VAL A 90 -1.63 5.55 -3.75
CA VAL A 90 -2.77 4.88 -4.38
C VAL A 90 -3.25 5.68 -5.60
N SER A 91 -3.49 6.98 -5.46
CA SER A 91 -3.90 7.85 -6.57
C SER A 91 -2.85 7.93 -7.68
N ALA A 92 -1.56 8.02 -7.31
CA ALA A 92 -0.46 8.02 -8.28
C ALA A 92 -0.39 6.71 -9.07
N THR A 93 -0.62 5.57 -8.40
CA THR A 93 -0.68 4.26 -9.08
C THR A 93 -1.85 4.20 -10.07
N ALA A 94 -3.03 4.70 -9.69
CA ALA A 94 -4.17 4.76 -10.60
C ALA A 94 -3.87 5.62 -11.85
N ILE A 95 -3.21 6.76 -11.66
CA ILE A 95 -2.76 7.60 -12.79
C ILE A 95 -1.75 6.86 -13.66
N ALA A 96 -0.75 6.21 -13.06
CA ALA A 96 0.25 5.45 -13.79
C ALA A 96 -0.34 4.31 -14.61
N LEU A 97 -1.36 3.61 -14.09
CA LEU A 97 -2.09 2.58 -14.83
C LEU A 97 -2.84 3.16 -16.03
N MET A 98 -3.44 4.34 -15.91
CA MET A 98 -4.10 5.02 -17.04
C MET A 98 -3.08 5.49 -18.10
N VAL A 99 -1.87 5.88 -17.68
CA VAL A 99 -0.77 6.20 -18.61
C VAL A 99 -0.28 4.95 -19.33
N ASP A 100 -0.09 3.83 -18.61
CA ASP A 100 0.29 2.54 -19.19
C ASP A 100 -0.73 2.04 -20.23
N GLN A 101 -2.02 2.34 -19.99
CA GLN A 101 -3.12 2.06 -20.93
C GLN A 101 -3.22 3.05 -22.11
N GLY A 102 -2.34 4.05 -22.18
CA GLY A 102 -2.36 5.08 -23.22
C GLY A 102 -3.54 6.07 -23.12
N SER A 103 -4.25 6.10 -21.99
CA SER A 103 -5.40 7.00 -21.76
C SER A 103 -5.00 8.38 -21.23
N LEU A 104 -3.79 8.48 -20.66
CA LEU A 104 -3.19 9.72 -20.16
C LEU A 104 -1.70 9.78 -20.54
N ASP A 105 -1.12 10.97 -20.51
CA ASP A 105 0.32 11.21 -20.67
C ASP A 105 0.84 12.02 -19.46
N PHE A 106 1.98 11.60 -18.89
CA PHE A 106 2.58 12.28 -17.75
C PHE A 106 3.05 13.71 -18.07
N ASP A 107 3.53 13.94 -19.29
CA ASP A 107 4.19 15.18 -19.69
C ASP A 107 3.30 16.11 -20.51
N GLU A 108 2.14 15.62 -20.96
CA GLU A 108 1.11 16.46 -21.59
C GLU A 108 0.74 17.62 -20.67
N LYS A 109 0.84 18.84 -21.20
CA LYS A 109 0.49 20.06 -20.47
C LYS A 109 -0.98 20.38 -20.65
N PHE A 110 -1.65 20.63 -19.54
CA PHE A 110 -3.04 21.08 -19.51
C PHE A 110 -3.21 22.26 -18.54
N LYS A 111 -4.34 22.97 -18.69
CA LYS A 111 -4.68 24.12 -17.85
C LYS A 111 -5.85 23.77 -16.95
N LEU A 112 -5.61 23.86 -15.65
CA LEU A 112 -6.68 23.74 -14.64
C LEU A 112 -7.26 25.14 -14.34
N PRO A 113 -8.59 25.28 -14.23
CA PRO A 113 -9.25 26.59 -14.08
C PRO A 113 -8.93 27.30 -12.74
N TYR A 114 -8.33 26.59 -11.80
CA TYR A 114 -7.93 27.08 -10.49
C TYR A 114 -6.40 27.27 -10.36
N LEU A 115 -5.62 27.01 -11.41
CA LEU A 115 -4.18 27.29 -11.44
C LEU A 115 -3.86 28.36 -12.50
N LYS A 116 -2.85 29.19 -12.24
CA LYS A 116 -2.42 30.24 -13.18
C LYS A 116 -1.66 29.68 -14.37
N ASN A 117 -0.72 28.77 -14.11
CA ASN A 117 0.17 28.19 -15.10
C ASN A 117 -0.40 26.87 -15.63
N ALA A 118 -0.12 26.56 -16.91
CA ALA A 118 -0.28 25.20 -17.40
C ALA A 118 0.72 24.28 -16.69
N ILE A 119 0.28 23.06 -16.41
CA ILE A 119 1.02 22.03 -15.66
C ILE A 119 0.85 20.68 -16.36
N SER A 120 1.67 19.70 -16.02
CA SER A 120 1.47 18.31 -16.41
C SER A 120 1.14 17.42 -15.20
N LEU A 121 0.76 16.16 -15.45
CA LEU A 121 0.57 15.19 -14.37
C LEU A 121 1.88 14.96 -13.62
N ASN A 122 3.03 14.98 -14.31
CA ASN A 122 4.35 14.90 -13.70
C ASN A 122 4.56 16.03 -12.66
N ASN A 123 4.13 17.27 -12.95
CA ASN A 123 4.21 18.36 -11.97
C ASN A 123 3.35 18.10 -10.72
N ILE A 124 2.15 17.54 -10.89
CA ILE A 124 1.27 17.21 -9.76
C ILE A 124 1.90 16.11 -8.90
N LEU A 125 2.34 15.02 -9.53
CA LEU A 125 2.85 13.83 -8.86
C LEU A 125 4.20 14.04 -8.16
N SER A 126 5.01 14.99 -8.65
CA SER A 126 6.32 15.34 -8.08
C SER A 126 6.29 16.56 -7.16
N HIS A 127 5.11 17.11 -6.84
CA HIS A 127 4.95 18.30 -6.01
C HIS A 127 5.65 19.56 -6.57
N THR A 128 5.78 19.68 -7.89
CA THR A 128 6.46 20.80 -8.57
C THR A 128 5.48 21.71 -9.33
N THR A 129 4.24 21.84 -8.88
CA THR A 129 3.27 22.78 -9.49
C THR A 129 3.56 24.25 -9.17
N GLY A 130 4.43 24.50 -8.19
CA GLY A 130 4.73 25.83 -7.64
C GLY A 130 3.70 26.32 -6.62
N TYR A 131 2.67 25.55 -6.28
CA TYR A 131 1.67 25.90 -5.27
C TYR A 131 1.97 25.24 -3.92
N GLN A 132 1.92 26.02 -2.85
CA GLN A 132 1.97 25.53 -1.48
C GLN A 132 0.58 25.61 -0.85
N PHE A 133 -0.17 24.51 -0.93
CA PHE A 133 -1.51 24.40 -0.35
C PHE A 133 -1.70 23.02 0.25
N SER A 134 -1.92 22.94 1.56
CA SER A 134 -2.21 21.67 2.23
C SER A 134 -3.70 21.33 2.20
N GLY A 135 -4.56 22.29 2.53
CA GLY A 135 -6.01 22.11 2.62
C GLY A 135 -6.47 21.14 3.71
N ASN A 136 -5.55 20.65 4.55
CA ASN A 136 -5.84 19.57 5.51
C ASN A 136 -6.90 19.99 6.52
N ILE A 137 -6.77 21.19 7.11
CA ILE A 137 -7.71 21.67 8.14
C ILE A 137 -9.10 21.79 7.54
N GLU A 138 -9.20 22.34 6.34
CA GLU A 138 -10.46 22.53 5.63
C GLU A 138 -11.10 21.18 5.26
N ILE A 139 -10.31 20.19 4.83
CA ILE A 139 -10.78 18.83 4.54
C ILE A 139 -11.32 18.17 5.81
N GLU A 140 -10.59 18.24 6.92
CA GLU A 140 -11.00 17.66 8.22
C GLU A 140 -12.27 18.33 8.78
N GLN A 141 -12.51 19.61 8.42
CA GLN A 141 -13.74 20.33 8.72
C GLN A 141 -14.90 20.01 7.75
N GLY A 142 -14.70 19.10 6.79
CA GLY A 142 -15.72 18.70 5.82
C GLY A 142 -15.99 19.75 4.74
N MET A 143 -15.02 20.62 4.44
CA MET A 143 -15.17 21.60 3.37
C MET A 143 -15.35 20.90 2.01
N SER A 144 -16.32 21.37 1.22
CA SER A 144 -16.56 20.82 -0.11
C SER A 144 -15.37 21.05 -1.04
N HIS A 145 -15.15 20.11 -1.95
CA HIS A 145 -14.11 20.20 -2.98
C HIS A 145 -14.17 21.52 -3.77
N SER A 146 -15.36 22.00 -4.13
CA SER A 146 -15.55 23.27 -4.83
C SER A 146 -15.04 24.49 -4.04
N LYS A 147 -15.21 24.50 -2.71
CA LYS A 147 -14.70 25.56 -1.83
C LYS A 147 -13.18 25.49 -1.70
N LEU A 148 -12.61 24.28 -1.57
CA LEU A 148 -11.16 24.08 -1.56
C LEU A 148 -10.50 24.60 -2.85
N LEU A 149 -11.07 24.29 -4.02
CA LEU A 149 -10.56 24.79 -5.29
C LEU A 149 -10.68 26.32 -5.41
N THR A 150 -11.69 26.91 -4.79
CA THR A 150 -11.83 28.37 -4.72
C THR A 150 -10.74 29.00 -3.83
N LEU A 151 -10.35 28.36 -2.73
CA LEU A 151 -9.22 28.78 -1.90
C LEU A 151 -7.90 28.66 -2.66
N LEU A 152 -7.67 27.51 -3.32
CA LEU A 152 -6.49 27.28 -4.14
C LEU A 152 -6.36 28.32 -5.26
N LYS A 153 -7.46 28.67 -5.93
CA LYS A 153 -7.49 29.69 -7.00
C LYS A 153 -7.02 31.07 -6.52
N LYS A 154 -7.22 31.39 -5.23
CA LYS A 154 -6.77 32.65 -4.64
C LYS A 154 -5.27 32.66 -4.31
N GLN A 155 -4.63 31.49 -4.27
CA GLN A 155 -3.20 31.38 -4.00
C GLN A 155 -2.36 31.84 -5.18
N GLN A 156 -1.18 32.37 -4.87
CA GLN A 156 -0.15 32.69 -5.84
C GLN A 156 0.90 31.59 -5.83
N ALA A 157 1.26 31.10 -7.02
CA ALA A 157 2.37 30.16 -7.14
C ALA A 157 3.68 30.84 -6.70
N SER A 158 4.46 30.14 -5.86
CA SER A 158 5.75 30.61 -5.35
C SER A 158 6.84 30.54 -6.42
N CYS A 159 6.70 29.63 -7.39
CA CYS A 159 7.60 29.46 -8.53
C CYS A 159 6.84 28.97 -9.77
N LYS A 160 7.54 28.89 -10.90
CA LYS A 160 7.00 28.23 -12.11
C LYS A 160 6.93 26.71 -11.88
N PRO A 161 6.04 25.99 -12.58
CA PRO A 161 6.05 24.53 -12.52
C PRO A 161 7.36 23.94 -13.07
N GLY A 162 7.86 22.90 -12.42
CA GLY A 162 9.17 22.29 -12.71
C GLY A 162 10.26 22.80 -11.80
#